data_AF-A0AAN0M436-F1
#
_entry.id   AF-A0AAN0M436-F1
#
_cell.length_a   1.000
_cell.length_b   1.000
_cell.length_c   1.000
_cell.angle_alpha   90.00
_cell.angle_beta   90.00
_cell.angle_gamma   90.00
#
_symmetry.space_group_name_H-M   'P 1'
#
loop_
_entity.id
_entity.type
_entity.pdbx_description
1 polymer ?
#
loop_
_entity_poly.entity_id
_entity_poly.type
_entity_poly.pdbx_seq_one_letter_code
_entity_poly.pdbx_strand_id
1 'polypeptide(L)'
;MLYYDRIGLFVPKQIDEDTGYRYYVREQFPYLKQIIYLKDLGFTLVEIGESLENRNMTMLITELERRLQEVTLEMEALRRKKDDLRYLLDFYKQVDLVDERDLYRPNIKFFKDREFAVEYANPEEKSLGVMLAYRRILKTLNTLNKFSQMPYGTVSVRG
;
A
#
# COMPACT_ATOMS: atom_id res chain seq x y z
N MET A 1 27.82 2.53 22.96
CA MET A 1 28.89 3.30 22.28
C MET A 1 30.23 2.56 22.21
N LEU A 2 30.68 1.86 23.26
CA LEU A 2 31.94 1.09 23.26
C LEU A 2 32.13 0.16 22.04
N TYR A 3 31.06 -0.47 21.55
CA TYR A 3 31.13 -1.33 20.38
C TYR A 3 31.45 -0.56 19.09
N TYR A 4 30.89 0.65 18.92
CA TYR A 4 31.08 1.49 17.74
C TYR A 4 32.48 2.12 17.70
N ASP A 5 33.02 2.45 18.87
CA ASP A 5 34.41 2.90 19.05
C ASP A 5 35.40 1.76 18.73
N ARG A 6 35.12 0.54 19.19
CA ARG A 6 35.98 -0.64 18.95
C ARG A 6 36.10 -1.01 17.47
N ILE A 7 35.05 -0.79 16.68
CA ILE A 7 35.05 -1.05 15.23
C ILE A 7 35.47 0.16 14.40
N GLY A 8 35.93 1.25 15.04
CA GLY A 8 36.34 2.50 14.35
C GLY A 8 35.17 3.34 13.81
N LEU A 9 33.95 2.82 13.81
CA LEU A 9 32.78 3.45 13.21
C LEU A 9 32.31 4.72 13.93
N PHE A 10 32.58 4.89 15.23
CA PHE A 10 32.20 6.11 15.96
C PHE A 10 33.17 6.42 17.10
N VAL A 11 34.24 7.12 16.77
CA VAL A 11 35.35 7.43 17.68
C VAL A 11 35.07 8.73 18.43
N PRO A 12 35.29 8.81 19.76
CA PRO A 12 35.16 10.06 20.52
C PRO A 12 36.18 11.09 20.04
N LYS A 13 35.81 12.38 20.10
CA LYS A 13 36.69 13.49 19.72
C LYS A 13 37.77 13.77 20.77
N GLN A 14 37.49 13.42 22.01
CA GLN A 14 38.44 13.54 23.12
C GLN A 14 38.27 12.35 24.07
N ILE A 15 39.40 11.77 24.49
CA ILE A 15 39.46 10.76 25.53
C ILE A 15 40.24 11.41 26.67
N ASP A 16 39.67 11.39 27.86
CA ASP A 16 40.33 11.87 29.07
C ASP A 16 41.39 10.84 29.49
N GLU A 17 42.65 11.28 29.55
CA GLU A 17 43.81 10.40 29.75
C GLU A 17 43.90 9.86 31.18
N ASP A 18 43.38 10.60 32.17
CA ASP A 18 43.43 10.23 33.58
C ASP A 18 42.29 9.29 33.99
N THR A 19 41.11 9.47 33.39
CA THR A 19 39.89 8.75 33.78
C THR A 19 39.37 7.76 32.73
N GLY A 20 39.86 7.85 31.50
CA GLY A 20 39.40 7.04 30.37
C GLY A 20 38.00 7.39 29.86
N TYR A 21 37.41 8.50 30.33
CA TYR A 21 36.10 8.96 29.88
C TYR A 21 36.15 9.46 28.43
N ARG A 22 35.08 9.15 27.68
CA ARG A 22 34.94 9.48 26.25
C ARG A 22 34.00 10.65 26.06
N TYR A 23 34.49 11.71 25.43
CA TYR A 23 33.72 12.91 25.14
C TYR A 23 33.40 13.00 23.66
N TYR A 24 32.09 13.12 23.37
CA TYR A 24 31.55 13.30 22.03
C TYR A 24 31.07 14.74 21.86
N VAL A 25 31.41 15.36 20.73
CA VAL A 25 31.03 16.74 20.43
C VAL A 25 29.78 16.80 19.57
N ARG A 26 29.08 17.95 19.55
CA ARG A 26 27.80 18.11 18.85
C ARG A 26 27.91 17.85 17.35
N GLU A 27 29.06 18.14 16.77
CA GLU A 27 29.36 17.97 15.34
C GLU A 27 29.36 16.48 14.93
N GLN A 28 29.49 15.55 15.88
CA GLN A 28 29.45 14.10 15.62
C GLN A 28 28.02 13.52 15.63
N PHE A 29 27.03 14.27 16.13
CA PHE A 29 25.64 13.79 16.21
C PHE A 29 25.01 13.48 14.85
N PRO A 30 25.17 14.31 13.79
CA PRO A 30 24.60 13.99 12.46
C PRO A 30 25.10 12.64 11.92
N TYR A 31 26.39 12.36 12.11
CA TYR A 31 27.00 11.11 11.69
C TYR A 31 26.48 9.91 12.51
N LEU A 32 26.37 10.07 13.84
CA LEU A 32 25.75 9.05 14.70
C LEU A 32 24.29 8.77 14.30
N LYS A 33 23.52 9.81 13.98
CA LYS A 33 22.12 9.67 13.53
C LYS A 33 22.03 8.87 12.24
N GLN A 34 22.93 9.08 11.28
CA GLN A 34 22.96 8.28 10.05
C GLN A 34 23.25 6.81 10.34
N ILE A 35 24.22 6.51 11.21
CA ILE A 35 24.53 5.12 11.60
C ILE A 35 23.32 4.44 12.24
N ILE A 36 22.63 5.13 13.16
CA ILE A 36 21.42 4.59 13.81
C ILE A 36 20.33 4.35 12.77
N TYR A 37 20.10 5.32 11.87
CA TYR A 37 19.06 5.20 10.86
C TYR A 37 19.29 4.02 9.90
N LEU A 38 20.53 3.83 9.42
CA LEU A 38 20.87 2.69 8.57
C LEU A 38 20.75 1.36 9.33
N LYS A 39 21.14 1.33 10.62
CA LYS A 39 20.96 0.15 11.46
C LYS A 39 19.49 -0.22 11.62
N ASP A 40 18.61 0.76 11.83
CA ASP A 40 17.17 0.54 11.96
C ASP A 40 16.54 0.05 10.64
N LEU A 41 17.13 0.42 9.50
CA LEU A 41 16.81 -0.14 8.18
C LEU A 41 17.43 -1.54 7.92
N GLY A 42 18.02 -2.16 8.95
CA GLY A 42 18.55 -3.52 8.90
C GLY A 42 19.94 -3.65 8.30
N PHE A 43 20.69 -2.56 8.13
CA PHE A 43 22.10 -2.63 7.70
C PHE A 43 23.00 -3.09 8.85
N THR A 44 23.99 -3.91 8.52
CA THR A 44 25.01 -4.32 9.48
C THR A 44 26.00 -3.19 9.72
N LEU A 45 26.65 -3.20 10.88
CA LEU A 45 27.62 -2.16 11.24
C LEU A 45 28.86 -2.17 10.34
N VAL A 46 29.18 -3.31 9.72
CA VAL A 46 30.26 -3.44 8.73
C VAL A 46 29.88 -2.75 7.43
N GLU A 47 28.70 -3.03 6.88
CA GLU A 47 28.19 -2.37 5.65
C GLU A 47 28.12 -0.84 5.81
N ILE A 48 27.70 -0.38 7.00
CA ILE A 48 27.62 1.04 7.33
C ILE A 48 29.02 1.67 7.36
N GLY A 49 30.01 0.99 7.97
CA GLY A 49 31.39 1.47 8.01
C GLY A 49 32.03 1.54 6.62
N GLU A 50 31.93 0.47 5.84
CA GLU A 50 32.48 0.44 4.48
C GLU A 50 31.88 1.51 3.58
N SER A 51 30.59 1.78 3.72
CA SER A 51 29.88 2.79 2.92
C SER A 51 30.23 4.23 3.32
N LEU A 52 30.33 4.49 4.63
CA LEU A 52 30.55 5.83 5.18
C LEU A 52 32.03 6.25 5.18
N GLU A 53 32.97 5.33 5.42
CA GLU A 53 34.42 5.63 5.40
C GLU A 53 34.99 5.69 3.98
N ASN A 54 34.66 4.73 3.11
CA ASN A 54 35.27 4.65 1.77
C ASN A 54 34.67 5.63 0.75
N ARG A 55 33.81 6.57 1.18
CA ARG A 55 33.02 7.46 0.31
C ARG A 55 32.28 6.72 -0.81
N ASN A 56 31.97 5.43 -0.61
CA ASN A 56 31.34 4.63 -1.64
C ASN A 56 29.82 4.78 -1.56
N MET A 57 29.36 6.03 -1.66
CA MET A 57 27.93 6.37 -1.62
C MET A 57 27.16 5.65 -2.73
N THR A 58 27.80 5.38 -3.86
CA THR A 58 27.18 4.64 -4.96
C THR A 58 26.78 3.23 -4.54
N MET A 59 27.66 2.47 -3.87
CA MET A 59 27.30 1.14 -3.37
C MET A 59 26.17 1.20 -2.34
N LEU A 60 26.20 2.18 -1.42
CA LEU A 60 25.13 2.36 -0.44
C LEU A 60 23.78 2.66 -1.10
N ILE A 61 23.76 3.53 -2.11
CA ILE A 61 22.54 3.86 -2.86
C ILE A 61 22.01 2.61 -3.56
N THR A 62 22.86 1.85 -4.25
CA THR A 62 22.44 0.61 -4.93
C THR A 62 21.86 -0.41 -3.95
N GLU A 63 22.47 -0.58 -2.77
CA GLU A 63 21.94 -1.51 -1.76
C GLU A 63 20.61 -1.00 -1.15
N LEU A 64 20.48 0.31 -0.94
CA LEU A 64 19.22 0.92 -0.50
C LEU A 64 18.10 0.71 -1.53
N GLU A 65 18.39 0.90 -2.83
CA GLU A 65 17.45 0.65 -3.92
C GLU A 65 17.01 -0.81 -3.96
N ARG A 66 17.96 -1.75 -3.82
CA ARG A 66 17.70 -3.19 -3.78
C ARG A 66 16.75 -3.54 -2.63
N ARG A 67 17.07 -3.10 -1.41
CA ARG A 67 16.22 -3.36 -0.23
C ARG A 67 14.85 -2.70 -0.34
N LEU A 68 14.79 -1.47 -0.87
CA LEU A 68 13.53 -0.78 -1.12
C LEU A 68 12.63 -1.59 -2.06
N GLN A 69 13.21 -2.17 -3.11
CA GLN A 69 12.47 -3.04 -4.04
C GLN A 69 11.94 -4.30 -3.34
N GLU A 70 12.76 -4.96 -2.51
CA GLU A 70 12.34 -6.13 -1.73
C GLU A 70 11.14 -5.83 -0.82
N VAL A 71 11.23 -4.74 -0.03
CA VAL A 71 10.13 -4.32 0.85
C VAL A 71 8.87 -3.98 0.04
N THR A 72 9.02 -3.34 -1.12
CA THR A 72 7.89 -2.99 -1.99
C THR A 72 7.16 -4.25 -2.48
N LEU A 73 7.90 -5.28 -2.92
CA LEU A 73 7.33 -6.54 -3.35
C LEU A 73 6.62 -7.28 -2.21
N GLU A 74 7.19 -7.25 -1.01
CA GLU A 74 6.55 -7.84 0.18
C GLU A 74 5.26 -7.12 0.56
N MET A 75 5.25 -5.79 0.51
CA MET A 75 4.05 -4.97 0.73
C MET A 75 2.95 -5.31 -0.27
N GLU A 76 3.27 -5.49 -1.54
CA GLU A 76 2.30 -5.91 -2.57
C GLU A 76 1.73 -7.29 -2.30
N ALA A 77 2.58 -8.25 -1.90
CA ALA A 77 2.14 -9.59 -1.54
C ALA A 77 1.22 -9.60 -0.32
N LEU A 78 1.55 -8.83 0.72
CA LEU A 78 0.70 -8.66 1.90
C LEU A 78 -0.61 -7.96 1.56
N ARG A 79 -0.59 -6.96 0.67
CA ARG A 79 -1.80 -6.29 0.20
C ARG A 79 -2.74 -7.25 -0.53
N ARG A 80 -2.22 -8.10 -1.42
CA ARG A 80 -3.02 -9.15 -2.08
C ARG A 80 -3.67 -10.09 -1.05
N LYS A 81 -2.90 -10.60 -0.09
CA LYS A 81 -3.43 -11.45 1.00
C LYS A 81 -4.54 -10.77 1.79
N LYS A 82 -4.36 -9.47 2.12
CA LYS A 82 -5.38 -8.68 2.81
C LYS A 82 -6.66 -8.56 1.99
N ASP A 83 -6.54 -8.33 0.68
CA ASP A 83 -7.69 -8.20 -0.21
C ASP A 83 -8.44 -9.54 -0.36
N ASP A 84 -7.72 -10.66 -0.45
CA ASP A 84 -8.32 -12.01 -0.46
C ASP A 84 -9.09 -12.32 0.84
N LEU A 85 -8.48 -12.00 1.99
CA LEU A 85 -9.13 -12.16 3.29
C LEU A 85 -10.40 -11.31 3.40
N ARG A 86 -10.36 -10.08 2.90
CA ARG A 86 -11.54 -9.21 2.86
C ARG A 86 -12.63 -9.79 1.98
N TYR A 87 -12.27 -10.28 0.78
CA TYR A 87 -13.23 -10.93 -0.11
C TYR A 87 -13.92 -12.12 0.55
N LEU A 88 -13.16 -13.01 1.20
CA LEU A 88 -13.73 -14.16 1.90
C LEU A 88 -14.59 -13.72 3.09
N LEU A 89 -14.16 -12.72 3.86
CA LEU A 89 -14.93 -12.21 4.98
C LEU A 89 -16.27 -11.62 4.52
N ASP A 90 -16.26 -10.84 3.44
CA ASP A 90 -17.48 -10.25 2.86
C ASP A 90 -18.39 -11.35 2.27
N PHE A 91 -17.80 -12.37 1.63
CA PHE A 91 -18.53 -13.54 1.15
C PHE A 91 -19.26 -14.25 2.29
N TYR A 92 -18.56 -14.65 3.35
CA TYR A 92 -19.16 -15.40 4.46
C TYR A 92 -20.09 -14.55 5.32
N LYS A 93 -19.85 -13.24 5.48
CA LYS A 93 -20.76 -12.34 6.22
C LYS A 93 -22.05 -12.03 5.47
N GLN A 94 -22.04 -12.01 4.14
CA GLN A 94 -23.26 -11.82 3.35
C GLN A 94 -24.12 -13.08 3.27
N VAL A 95 -23.55 -14.24 3.58
CA VAL A 95 -24.26 -15.50 3.65
C VAL A 95 -24.65 -15.74 5.10
N ASP A 96 -25.73 -15.10 5.56
CA ASP A 96 -26.34 -15.28 6.89
C ASP A 96 -26.81 -16.74 7.20
N LEU A 97 -26.51 -17.69 6.31
CA LEU A 97 -26.90 -19.10 6.37
C LEU A 97 -25.80 -19.95 5.71
N VAL A 98 -24.65 -20.11 6.36
CA VAL A 98 -23.76 -21.24 6.06
C VAL A 98 -23.92 -22.21 7.23
N ASP A 99 -24.74 -23.25 7.04
CA ASP A 99 -24.68 -24.43 7.89
C ASP A 99 -23.27 -25.03 7.72
N GLU A 100 -22.60 -25.44 8.80
CA GLU A 100 -21.22 -25.97 8.76
C GLU A 100 -21.03 -27.12 7.74
N ARG A 101 -22.14 -27.73 7.30
CA ARG A 101 -22.22 -28.80 6.30
C ARG A 101 -22.07 -28.31 4.85
N ASP A 102 -22.21 -27.02 4.58
CA ASP A 102 -22.22 -26.42 3.23
C ASP A 102 -20.85 -25.88 2.77
N LEU A 103 -19.81 -25.98 3.61
CA LEU A 103 -18.43 -25.62 3.27
C LEU A 103 -17.85 -26.44 2.10
N TYR A 104 -18.46 -27.57 1.76
CA TYR A 104 -18.00 -28.49 0.71
C TYR A 104 -19.01 -28.69 -0.43
N ARG A 105 -20.06 -27.85 -0.52
CA ARG A 105 -21.06 -27.93 -1.61
C ARG A 105 -21.08 -26.65 -2.45
N PRO A 106 -21.32 -26.75 -3.77
CA PRO A 106 -21.53 -25.58 -4.60
C PRO A 106 -22.78 -24.84 -4.11
N ASN A 107 -22.60 -23.62 -3.60
CA ASN A 107 -23.69 -22.80 -3.10
C ASN A 107 -24.34 -22.00 -4.24
N ILE A 108 -25.67 -22.03 -4.30
CA ILE A 108 -26.47 -21.23 -5.24
C ILE A 108 -26.77 -19.89 -4.55
N LYS A 109 -26.14 -18.81 -5.01
CA LYS A 109 -26.40 -17.47 -4.52
C LYS A 109 -27.68 -16.92 -5.13
N PHE A 110 -28.73 -16.79 -4.34
CA PHE A 110 -29.92 -16.02 -4.71
C PHE A 110 -29.58 -14.53 -4.58
N PHE A 111 -29.58 -13.83 -5.70
CA PHE A 111 -29.47 -12.38 -5.72
C PHE A 111 -30.86 -11.78 -5.48
N LYS A 112 -30.94 -10.65 -4.77
CA LYS A 112 -32.18 -9.84 -4.76
C LYS A 112 -32.59 -9.51 -6.20
N ASP A 113 -33.88 -9.38 -6.42
CA ASP A 113 -34.43 -8.98 -7.72
C ASP A 113 -33.68 -7.77 -8.26
N ARG A 114 -33.17 -7.89 -9.49
CA ARG A 114 -32.45 -6.82 -10.15
C ARG A 114 -33.47 -5.78 -10.61
N GLU A 115 -33.43 -4.60 -10.01
CA GLU A 115 -34.18 -3.46 -10.49
C GLU A 115 -33.43 -2.78 -11.64
N PHE A 116 -34.13 -2.44 -12.71
CA PHE A 116 -33.59 -1.65 -13.82
C PHE A 116 -34.22 -0.26 -13.81
N ALA A 117 -33.41 0.77 -13.97
CA ALA A 117 -33.88 2.12 -14.26
C ALA A 117 -33.67 2.42 -15.74
N VAL A 118 -34.68 2.98 -16.40
CA VAL A 118 -34.64 3.34 -17.82
C VAL A 118 -34.96 4.81 -17.97
N GLU A 119 -34.17 5.52 -18.78
CA GLU A 119 -34.39 6.91 -19.14
C GLU A 119 -34.30 7.05 -20.65
N TYR A 120 -35.25 7.78 -21.26
CA TYR A 120 -35.30 7.97 -22.70
C TYR A 120 -34.49 9.20 -23.12
N ALA A 121 -33.69 9.02 -24.17
CA ALA A 121 -32.98 10.10 -24.84
C ALA A 121 -33.85 10.73 -25.92
N ASN A 122 -33.76 12.06 -26.09
CA ASN A 122 -34.41 12.74 -27.21
C ASN A 122 -33.72 12.31 -28.53
N PRO A 123 -34.44 11.68 -29.48
CA PRO A 123 -33.86 11.19 -30.73
C PRO A 123 -33.23 12.30 -31.60
N GLU A 124 -33.75 13.53 -31.51
CA GLU A 124 -33.28 14.68 -32.29
C GLU A 124 -31.87 15.14 -31.88
N GLU A 125 -31.52 14.93 -30.61
CA GLU A 125 -30.26 15.37 -30.02
C GLU A 125 -29.12 14.34 -30.17
N LYS A 126 -29.38 13.20 -30.82
CA LYS A 126 -28.42 12.11 -31.08
C LYS A 126 -27.56 11.79 -29.84
N SER A 127 -26.24 12.02 -29.90
CA SER A 127 -25.28 11.74 -28.83
C SER A 127 -25.50 12.63 -27.58
N LEU A 128 -25.91 13.89 -27.78
CA LEU A 128 -26.17 14.82 -26.68
C LEU A 128 -27.40 14.40 -25.88
N GLY A 129 -28.46 13.94 -26.55
CA GLY A 129 -29.67 13.45 -25.89
C GLY A 129 -29.40 12.24 -25.00
N VAL A 130 -28.52 11.33 -25.45
CA VAL A 130 -28.06 10.17 -24.67
C VAL A 130 -27.26 10.61 -23.45
N MET A 131 -26.34 11.57 -23.61
CA MET A 131 -25.56 12.12 -22.50
C MET A 131 -26.46 12.80 -21.45
N LEU A 132 -27.47 13.56 -21.87
CA LEU A 132 -28.39 14.24 -20.97
C LEU A 132 -29.29 13.26 -20.22
N ALA A 133 -29.81 12.24 -20.90
CA ALA A 133 -30.55 11.14 -20.28
C ALA A 133 -29.70 10.41 -19.23
N TYR A 134 -28.44 10.13 -19.55
CA TYR A 134 -27.47 9.54 -18.63
C TYR A 134 -27.26 10.40 -17.39
N ARG A 135 -27.07 11.72 -17.56
CA ARG A 135 -26.89 12.64 -16.43
C ARG A 135 -28.10 12.68 -15.50
N ARG A 136 -29.33 12.62 -16.06
CA ARG A 136 -30.56 12.60 -15.27
C ARG A 136 -30.69 11.31 -14.48
N ILE A 137 -30.53 10.16 -15.12
CA ILE A 137 -30.69 8.86 -14.45
C ILE A 137 -29.62 8.66 -13.37
N LEU A 138 -28.37 9.06 -13.62
CA LEU A 138 -27.31 9.03 -12.60
C LEU A 138 -27.65 9.89 -11.39
N LYS A 139 -28.15 11.11 -11.60
CA LYS A 139 -28.52 12.00 -10.50
C LYS A 139 -29.62 11.37 -9.65
N THR A 140 -30.63 10.78 -10.28
CA THR A 140 -31.73 10.08 -9.60
C THR A 140 -31.23 8.85 -8.83
N LEU A 141 -30.41 8.01 -9.46
CA LEU A 141 -29.86 6.80 -8.83
C LEU A 141 -28.93 7.10 -7.66
N ASN A 142 -28.12 8.15 -7.76
CA ASN A 142 -27.28 8.62 -6.64
C ASN A 142 -28.14 9.18 -5.49
N THR A 143 -29.20 9.92 -5.80
CA THR A 143 -30.12 10.45 -4.77
C THR A 143 -30.85 9.32 -4.03
N LEU A 144 -31.19 8.24 -4.74
CA LEU A 144 -31.84 7.06 -4.17
C LEU A 144 -30.85 6.06 -3.54
N ASN A 145 -29.54 6.34 -3.58
CA ASN A 145 -28.46 5.44 -3.16
C ASN A 145 -28.53 4.02 -3.82
N LYS A 146 -28.99 3.97 -5.07
CA LYS A 146 -29.20 2.73 -5.85
C LYS A 146 -28.20 2.54 -6.99
N PHE A 147 -27.14 3.35 -7.06
CA PHE A 147 -26.13 3.25 -8.13
C PHE A 147 -25.15 2.10 -7.87
N SER A 148 -25.18 1.04 -8.70
CA SER A 148 -24.44 -0.22 -8.44
C SER A 148 -23.00 -0.26 -8.99
N GLN A 149 -22.54 0.78 -9.69
CA GLN A 149 -21.21 0.87 -10.33
C GLN A 149 -20.84 -0.28 -11.31
N MET A 150 -21.81 -1.13 -11.70
CA MET A 150 -21.61 -2.20 -12.69
C MET A 150 -21.59 -1.65 -14.13
N PRO A 151 -20.95 -2.34 -15.10
CA PRO A 151 -20.88 -1.88 -16.48
C PRO A 151 -22.28 -1.71 -17.08
N TYR A 152 -22.57 -0.49 -17.55
CA TYR A 152 -23.81 -0.11 -18.21
C TYR A 152 -23.67 -0.20 -19.73
N GLY A 153 -24.74 -0.61 -20.42
CA GLY A 153 -24.80 -0.70 -21.87
C GLY A 153 -25.96 0.13 -22.43
N THR A 154 -25.82 0.61 -23.66
CA THR A 154 -26.90 1.29 -24.40
C THR A 154 -27.62 0.28 -25.27
N VAL A 155 -28.93 0.10 -25.08
CA VAL A 155 -29.75 -0.74 -25.97
C VAL A 155 -30.45 0.18 -26.98
N SER A 156 -30.07 0.08 -28.25
CA SER A 156 -30.82 0.71 -29.34
C SER A 156 -31.94 -0.21 -29.77
N VAL A 157 -33.18 0.16 -29.48
CA VAL A 157 -34.35 -0.54 -30.02
C VAL A 157 -34.50 -0.07 -31.46
N ARG A 158 -34.00 -0.84 -32.43
CA ARG A 158 -34.36 -0.66 -33.84
C ARG A 158 -35.79 -1.15 -34.01
N GLY A 159 -36.70 -0.22 -34.31
CA GLY A 159 -37.99 -0.54 -34.92
C GLY A 159 -37.80 -0.91 -36.38
#